data_AF-A0A399Z9T2-F1
#
_entry.id   AF-A0A399Z9T2-F1
#
_cell.length_a   1.000
_cell.length_b   1.000
_cell.length_c   1.000
_cell.angle_alpha   90.00
_cell.angle_beta   90.00
_cell.angle_gamma   90.00
#
_symmetry.space_group_name_H-M   'P 1'
#
loop_
_entity.id
_entity.type
_entity.pdbx_description
1 polymer ?
#
loop_
_entity_poly.entity_id
_entity_poly.type
_entity_poly.pdbx_seq_one_letter_code
_entity_poly.pdbx_strand_id
1 'polypeptide(L)'
;MAKGALVVIPMISGTEEDVEASLINATFQVKDATTYKFPHPEFGAWLIEEIYAKQKINAKKEGLFKKKYVCSSCQTELNPEAQARGTIEFEIKYPFMELAPFQIRLTLPLVTCGNCGKKNIVDVKGVYDFRVPEALLHAFESRNIKP
;
A
#
# COMPACT_ATOMS: atom_id res chain seq x y z
N MET A 1 0.64 21.41 -22.77
CA MET A 1 0.83 19.95 -22.84
C MET A 1 -0.54 19.34 -23.09
N ALA A 2 -0.71 18.53 -24.14
CA ALA A 2 -1.99 17.87 -24.39
C ALA A 2 -2.29 16.91 -23.23
N LYS A 3 -3.44 17.08 -22.57
CA LYS A 3 -3.92 16.11 -21.59
C LYS A 3 -4.25 14.82 -22.35
N GLY A 4 -3.48 13.76 -22.14
CA GLY A 4 -3.84 12.43 -22.62
C GLY A 4 -5.19 12.02 -22.04
N ALA A 5 -5.94 11.19 -22.78
CA ALA A 5 -7.21 10.66 -22.29
C ALA A 5 -6.97 9.91 -20.97
N LEU A 6 -7.91 10.02 -20.02
CA LEU A 6 -7.86 9.25 -18.78
C LEU A 6 -8.50 7.88 -18.99
N VAL A 7 -7.94 6.86 -18.37
CA VAL A 7 -8.46 5.49 -18.39
C VAL A 7 -8.42 4.91 -16.99
N VAL A 8 -9.48 4.22 -16.62
CA VAL A 8 -9.54 3.42 -15.38
C VAL A 8 -9.01 2.03 -15.71
N ILE A 9 -7.97 1.61 -15.01
CA ILE A 9 -7.47 0.23 -15.10
C ILE A 9 -8.11 -0.56 -13.96
N PRO A 10 -8.86 -1.65 -14.26
CA PRO A 10 -9.60 -2.38 -13.23
C PRO A 10 -8.72 -2.92 -12.11
N MET A 11 -7.53 -3.42 -12.46
CA MET A 11 -6.55 -3.88 -11.49
C MET A 11 -5.15 -3.90 -12.09
N ILE A 12 -4.18 -3.42 -11.31
CA ILE A 12 -2.76 -3.65 -11.50
C ILE A 12 -2.18 -4.20 -10.20
N SER A 13 -1.21 -5.10 -10.32
CA SER A 13 -0.65 -5.81 -9.16
C SER A 13 0.82 -6.08 -9.38
N GLY A 14 1.61 -5.97 -8.31
CA GLY A 14 3.01 -6.32 -8.30
C GLY A 14 3.37 -7.00 -6.97
N THR A 15 4.42 -7.80 -7.03
CA THR A 15 4.87 -8.60 -5.89
C THR A 15 6.34 -8.33 -5.65
N GLU A 16 6.70 -8.15 -4.38
CA GLU A 16 8.07 -8.11 -3.89
C GLU A 16 8.18 -9.04 -2.68
N GLU A 17 8.93 -10.13 -2.83
CA GLU A 17 9.01 -11.24 -1.87
C GLU A 17 7.63 -11.69 -1.31
N ASP A 18 7.35 -11.36 -0.04
CA ASP A 18 6.15 -11.72 0.72
C ASP A 18 5.04 -10.66 0.63
N VAL A 19 5.29 -9.54 -0.03
CA VAL A 19 4.39 -8.41 -0.22
C VAL A 19 3.81 -8.42 -1.62
N GLU A 20 2.49 -8.33 -1.72
CA GLU A 20 1.77 -8.07 -2.97
C GLU A 20 0.97 -6.78 -2.81
N ALA A 21 1.14 -5.85 -3.74
CA ALA A 21 0.44 -4.59 -3.77
C ALA A 21 -0.42 -4.50 -5.03
N SER A 22 -1.71 -4.21 -4.85
CA SER A 22 -2.67 -4.07 -5.93
C SER A 22 -3.37 -2.71 -5.87
N LEU A 23 -3.48 -2.04 -7.01
CA LEU A 23 -4.35 -0.87 -7.19
C LEU A 23 -5.57 -1.32 -7.99
N ILE A 24 -6.76 -1.08 -7.46
CA ILE A 24 -8.04 -1.49 -8.03
C ILE A 24 -8.81 -0.25 -8.46
N ASN A 25 -9.23 -0.21 -9.73
CA ASN A 25 -9.90 0.92 -10.37
C ASN A 25 -9.09 2.24 -10.35
N ALA A 26 -7.76 2.16 -10.44
CA ALA A 26 -6.90 3.34 -10.49
C ALA A 26 -6.95 4.02 -11.88
N THR A 27 -6.92 5.35 -11.88
CA THR A 27 -6.98 6.15 -13.11
C THR A 27 -5.60 6.60 -13.56
N PHE A 28 -5.29 6.40 -14.84
CA PHE A 28 -4.02 6.78 -15.48
C PHE A 28 -4.26 7.57 -16.76
N GLN A 29 -3.22 8.26 -17.24
CA GLN A 29 -3.23 8.91 -18.55
C GLN A 29 -2.79 7.93 -19.63
N VAL A 30 -3.49 7.90 -20.75
CA VAL A 30 -3.05 7.18 -21.95
C VAL A 30 -1.96 8.00 -22.64
N LYS A 31 -0.77 7.43 -22.82
CA LYS A 31 0.32 8.04 -23.59
C LYS A 31 0.28 7.59 -25.04
N ASP A 32 0.12 6.29 -25.26
CA ASP A 32 0.01 5.63 -26.56
C ASP A 32 -0.77 4.31 -26.40
N ALA A 33 -0.81 3.47 -27.44
CA ALA A 33 -1.63 2.25 -27.46
C ALA A 33 -1.29 1.24 -26.35
N THR A 34 -0.07 1.26 -25.82
CA THR A 34 0.41 0.25 -24.85
C THR A 34 1.04 0.84 -23.60
N THR A 35 1.23 2.17 -23.56
CA THR A 35 1.89 2.88 -22.46
C THR A 35 0.93 3.83 -21.76
N TYR A 36 0.96 3.80 -20.44
CA TYR A 36 0.23 4.73 -19.58
C TYR A 36 1.20 5.64 -18.83
N LYS A 37 0.67 6.74 -18.31
CA LYS A 37 1.37 7.68 -17.45
C LYS A 37 0.60 7.92 -16.17
N PHE A 38 1.32 8.35 -15.14
CA PHE A 38 0.67 8.88 -13.95
C PHE A 38 -0.24 10.05 -14.30
N PRO A 39 -1.37 10.21 -13.59
CA PRO A 39 -2.28 11.33 -13.80
C PRO A 39 -1.64 12.68 -13.44
N HIS A 40 -0.57 12.66 -12.64
CA HIS A 40 0.20 13.82 -12.22
C HIS A 40 1.65 13.41 -11.89
N PRO A 41 2.67 14.26 -12.09
CA PRO A 41 4.07 13.93 -11.80
C PRO A 41 4.33 13.47 -10.35
N GLU A 42 3.58 14.01 -9.40
CA GLU A 42 3.72 13.69 -7.97
C GLU A 42 2.89 12.48 -7.52
N PHE A 43 2.10 11.87 -8.41
CA PHE A 43 1.17 10.80 -8.04
C PHE A 43 1.87 9.63 -7.34
N GLY A 44 3.03 9.19 -7.85
CA GLY A 44 3.77 8.07 -7.26
C GLY A 44 4.25 8.35 -5.84
N ALA A 45 4.89 9.51 -5.62
CA ALA A 45 5.38 9.92 -4.31
C ALA A 45 4.22 10.11 -3.31
N TRP A 46 3.17 10.83 -3.75
CA TRP A 46 1.96 11.02 -2.95
C TRP A 46 1.30 9.69 -2.58
N LEU A 47 1.22 8.73 -3.51
CA LEU A 47 0.59 7.44 -3.25
C LEU A 47 1.33 6.68 -2.15
N ILE A 48 2.66 6.69 -2.18
CA ILE A 48 3.49 6.05 -1.16
C ILE A 48 3.25 6.70 0.20
N GLU A 49 3.26 8.04 0.26
CA GLU A 49 2.97 8.78 1.49
C GLU A 49 1.57 8.49 2.03
N GLU A 50 0.56 8.45 1.17
CA GLU A 50 -0.82 8.16 1.56
C GLU A 50 -0.94 6.71 2.08
N ILE A 51 -0.28 5.75 1.44
CA ILE A 51 -0.21 4.37 1.93
C ILE A 51 0.41 4.34 3.32
N TYR A 52 1.53 5.01 3.57
CA TYR A 52 2.15 5.04 4.91
C TYR A 52 1.30 5.79 5.95
N ALA A 53 0.63 6.88 5.56
CA ALA A 53 -0.29 7.61 6.42
C ALA A 53 -1.53 6.77 6.79
N LYS A 54 -1.97 5.88 5.90
CA LYS A 54 -3.06 4.92 6.12
C LYS A 54 -2.60 3.62 6.78
N GLN A 55 -1.32 3.27 6.67
CA GLN A 55 -0.64 2.21 7.43
C GLN A 55 -0.51 2.52 8.94
N LYS A 56 -1.44 3.29 9.53
CA LYS A 56 -1.75 3.26 10.98
C LYS A 56 -2.19 1.87 11.51
N ILE A 57 -1.99 0.84 10.69
CA ILE A 57 -2.08 -0.59 10.91
C ILE A 57 -0.72 -1.11 11.47
N ASN A 58 0.37 -0.36 11.34
CA ASN A 58 1.66 -0.67 11.95
C ASN A 58 1.51 -0.77 13.47
N ALA A 59 1.94 -1.89 14.03
CA ALA A 59 2.01 -2.06 15.47
C ALA A 59 2.97 -1.00 16.06
N LYS A 60 2.60 -0.42 17.20
CA LYS A 60 3.47 0.55 17.87
C LYS A 60 4.60 -0.21 18.58
N LYS A 61 5.83 0.31 18.49
CA LYS A 61 6.98 -0.18 19.25
C LYS A 61 7.02 0.56 20.58
N GLU A 62 6.91 -0.17 21.70
CA GLU A 62 7.02 0.39 23.05
C GLU A 62 8.19 -0.22 23.84
N GLY A 63 8.77 0.58 24.73
CA GLY A 63 9.85 0.16 25.66
C GLY A 63 11.28 0.49 25.19
N LEU A 64 12.08 1.09 26.08
CA LEU A 64 13.49 1.45 25.81
C LEU A 64 14.44 0.24 25.80
N PHE A 65 14.14 -0.83 26.55
CA PHE A 65 15.05 -1.97 26.75
C PHE A 65 14.54 -3.29 26.15
N LYS A 66 13.22 -3.46 26.01
CA LYS A 66 12.61 -4.58 25.26
C LYS A 66 11.51 -3.99 24.38
N LYS A 67 11.76 -3.93 23.07
CA LYS A 67 10.79 -3.45 22.08
C LYS A 67 9.62 -4.43 22.05
N LYS A 68 8.46 -3.99 22.54
CA LYS A 68 7.19 -4.71 22.42
C LYS A 68 6.39 -4.15 21.26
N TYR A 69 5.69 -5.01 20.55
CA TYR A 69 4.72 -4.60 19.54
C TYR A 69 3.35 -4.57 20.18
N VAL A 70 2.64 -3.46 20.07
CA VAL A 70 1.27 -3.33 20.58
C VAL A 70 0.29 -3.01 19.46
N CYS A 71 -0.94 -3.48 19.63
CA CYS A 71 -2.03 -3.25 18.70
C CYS A 71 -2.26 -1.75 18.52
N SER A 72 -2.34 -1.32 17.26
CA SER A 72 -2.60 0.08 16.89
C SER A 72 -3.95 0.63 17.39
N SER A 73 -4.89 -0.24 17.76
CA SER A 73 -6.23 0.14 18.24
C SER A 73 -6.37 0.06 19.77
N CYS A 74 -6.16 -1.12 20.35
CA CYS A 74 -6.42 -1.39 21.77
C CYS A 74 -5.17 -1.51 22.64
N GLN A 75 -3.98 -1.31 22.07
CA GLN A 75 -2.68 -1.39 22.75
C GLN A 75 -2.34 -2.75 23.38
N THR A 76 -3.13 -3.80 23.12
CA THR A 76 -2.78 -5.16 23.53
C THR A 76 -1.47 -5.60 22.86
N GLU A 77 -0.58 -6.21 23.63
CA GLU A 77 0.67 -6.78 23.14
C GLU A 77 0.40 -7.82 22.04
N LEU A 78 1.17 -7.74 20.97
CA LEU A 78 1.10 -8.61 19.81
C LEU A 78 2.25 -9.59 19.84
N ASN A 79 2.00 -10.85 19.48
CA ASN A 79 3.05 -11.84 19.26
C ASN A 79 3.54 -11.76 17.79
N PRO A 80 4.77 -11.30 17.51
CA PRO A 80 5.31 -11.26 16.15
C PRO A 80 5.42 -12.63 15.48
N GLU A 81 5.53 -13.72 16.24
CA GLU A 81 5.60 -15.09 15.71
C GLU A 81 4.25 -15.58 15.17
N ALA A 82 3.16 -14.92 15.55
CA ALA A 82 1.81 -15.22 15.05
C ALA A 82 1.50 -14.55 13.70
N GLN A 83 2.54 -14.10 12.97
CA GLN A 83 2.38 -13.55 11.64
C GLN A 83 1.86 -14.60 10.67
N ALA A 84 0.82 -14.23 9.92
CA ALA A 84 0.28 -15.03 8.84
C ALA A 84 0.02 -14.13 7.63
N ARG A 85 0.12 -14.71 6.42
CA ARG A 85 -0.22 -14.00 5.19
C ARG A 85 -1.67 -13.53 5.27
N GLY A 86 -1.90 -12.24 5.05
CA GLY A 86 -3.23 -11.67 5.09
C GLY A 86 -3.33 -10.39 4.31
N THR A 87 -4.58 -9.97 4.07
CA THR A 87 -4.88 -8.79 3.25
C THR A 87 -5.46 -7.66 4.08
N ILE A 88 -5.03 -6.44 3.76
CA ILE A 88 -5.61 -5.18 4.19
C ILE A 88 -6.04 -4.39 2.95
N GLU A 89 -7.14 -3.66 3.08
CA GLU A 89 -7.69 -2.85 2.00
C GLU A 89 -8.07 -1.47 2.53
N PHE A 90 -7.83 -0.44 1.73
CA PHE A 90 -8.27 0.92 2.03
C PHE A 90 -8.49 1.71 0.76
N GLU A 91 -9.47 2.61 0.81
CA GLU A 91 -9.77 3.52 -0.28
C GLU A 91 -8.83 4.74 -0.25
N ILE A 92 -8.40 5.16 -1.43
CA ILE A 92 -7.57 6.31 -1.67
C ILE A 92 -8.32 7.30 -2.55
N LYS A 93 -8.28 8.58 -2.16
CA LYS A 93 -8.83 9.70 -2.92
C LYS A 93 -7.69 10.67 -3.26
N TYR A 94 -7.40 10.84 -4.55
CA TYR A 94 -6.36 11.76 -5.00
C TYR A 94 -6.82 13.22 -4.82
N PRO A 95 -6.09 14.06 -4.05
CA PRO A 95 -6.58 15.40 -3.71
C PRO A 95 -6.25 16.46 -4.77
N PHE A 96 -5.27 16.21 -5.64
CA PHE A 96 -4.76 17.22 -6.58
C PHE A 96 -5.51 17.26 -7.92
N MET A 97 -6.42 16.31 -8.15
CA MET A 97 -7.26 16.25 -9.35
C MET A 97 -8.56 15.52 -9.03
N GLU A 98 -9.66 15.90 -9.69
CA GLU A 98 -10.93 15.15 -9.63
C GLU A 98 -10.79 13.81 -10.35
N LEU A 99 -10.25 12.82 -9.62
CA LEU A 99 -10.24 11.41 -10.02
C LEU A 99 -11.22 10.63 -9.16
N ALA A 100 -11.81 9.59 -9.74
CA ALA A 100 -12.57 8.62 -8.95
C ALA A 100 -11.66 8.02 -7.86
N PRO A 101 -12.17 7.81 -6.63
CA PRO A 101 -11.47 7.05 -5.62
C PRO A 101 -11.12 5.65 -6.15
N PHE A 102 -10.00 5.12 -5.69
CA PHE A 102 -9.53 3.79 -6.05
C PHE A 102 -9.08 3.06 -4.79
N GLN A 103 -9.02 1.73 -4.86
CA GLN A 103 -8.70 0.91 -3.69
C GLN A 103 -7.25 0.44 -3.77
N ILE A 104 -6.57 0.46 -2.62
CA ILE A 104 -5.32 -0.26 -2.41
C ILE A 104 -5.62 -1.54 -1.67
N ARG A 105 -5.09 -2.65 -2.18
CA ARG A 105 -5.05 -3.94 -1.52
C ARG A 105 -3.60 -4.32 -1.30
N LEU A 106 -3.21 -4.51 -0.05
CA LEU A 106 -1.89 -5.05 0.32
C LEU A 106 -2.06 -6.43 0.93
N THR A 107 -1.33 -7.41 0.40
CA THR A 107 -1.21 -8.75 0.98
C THR A 107 0.20 -8.93 1.48
N LEU A 108 0.36 -9.12 2.79
CA LEU A 108 1.66 -9.27 3.46
C LEU A 108 1.48 -10.03 4.78
N PRO A 109 2.56 -10.39 5.51
CA PRO A 109 2.44 -10.93 6.86
C PRO A 109 1.81 -9.94 7.84
N LEU A 110 0.76 -10.39 8.52
CA LEU A 110 -0.02 -9.61 9.48
C LEU A 110 -0.18 -10.40 10.78
N VAL A 111 -0.32 -9.69 11.89
CA VAL A 111 -0.74 -10.26 13.18
C VAL A 111 -2.16 -9.79 13.49
N THR A 112 -3.07 -10.74 13.69
CA THR A 112 -4.42 -10.45 14.18
C THR A 112 -4.38 -10.29 15.70
N CYS A 113 -4.85 -9.14 16.20
CA CYS A 113 -4.91 -8.90 17.64
C CYS A 113 -5.93 -9.84 18.29
N GLY A 114 -5.49 -10.66 19.25
CA GLY A 114 -6.38 -11.58 19.97
C GLY A 114 -7.46 -10.91 20.83
N ASN A 115 -7.31 -9.61 21.14
CA ASN A 115 -8.28 -8.86 21.94
C ASN A 115 -9.35 -8.15 21.09
N CYS A 116 -8.93 -7.38 20.08
CA CYS A 116 -9.87 -6.56 19.27
C CYS A 116 -10.06 -7.07 17.83
N GLY A 117 -9.39 -8.15 17.42
CA GLY A 117 -9.47 -8.71 16.07
C GLY A 117 -8.82 -7.87 14.96
N LYS A 118 -8.30 -6.67 15.27
CA LYS A 118 -7.65 -5.83 14.26
C LYS A 118 -6.37 -6.48 13.75
N LYS A 119 -6.20 -6.53 12.42
CA LYS A 119 -4.95 -6.91 11.76
C LYS A 119 -3.92 -5.80 11.94
N ASN A 120 -2.68 -6.15 12.25
CA ASN A 120 -1.58 -5.20 12.40
C ASN A 120 -0.37 -5.68 11.60
N ILE A 121 0.35 -4.75 11.00
CA ILE A 121 1.66 -5.03 10.40
C ILE A 121 2.68 -4.97 11.54
N VAL A 122 3.46 -6.04 11.70
CA VAL A 122 4.52 -6.11 12.72
C VAL A 122 5.86 -6.18 11.99
N ASP A 123 6.44 -5.01 11.71
CA ASP A 123 7.71 -4.96 10.99
C ASP A 123 8.92 -5.08 11.94
N VAL A 124 9.35 -6.33 12.14
CA VAL A 124 10.49 -6.67 13.01
C VAL A 124 11.82 -6.26 12.38
N LYS A 125 11.95 -6.39 11.06
CA LYS A 125 13.19 -6.19 10.33
C LYS A 125 13.29 -4.81 9.66
N GLY A 126 12.20 -4.03 9.66
CA GLY A 126 12.12 -2.76 8.95
C GLY A 126 12.09 -2.94 7.43
N VAL A 127 11.56 -4.06 6.95
CA VAL A 127 11.63 -4.43 5.53
C VAL A 127 10.44 -3.98 4.71
N TYR A 128 9.29 -3.77 5.36
CA TYR A 128 8.08 -3.40 4.64
C TYR A 128 8.11 -1.94 4.19
N ASP A 129 8.98 -1.11 4.79
CA ASP A 129 9.25 0.27 4.38
C ASP A 129 9.84 0.39 2.96
N PHE A 130 10.46 -0.67 2.43
CA PHE A 130 10.97 -0.70 1.05
C PHE A 130 10.22 -1.69 0.14
N ARG A 131 9.79 -2.85 0.67
CA ARG A 131 9.07 -3.86 -0.14
C ARG A 131 7.72 -3.39 -0.65
N VAL A 132 7.01 -2.56 0.11
CA VAL A 132 5.72 -2.02 -0.34
C VAL A 132 5.91 -1.08 -1.55
N PRO A 133 6.81 -0.09 -1.52
CA PRO A 133 7.18 0.68 -2.71
C PRO A 133 7.63 -0.15 -3.90
N GLU A 134 8.46 -1.18 -3.69
CA GLU A 134 8.94 -2.07 -4.75
C GLU A 134 7.80 -2.89 -5.38
N ALA A 135 6.90 -3.45 -4.57
CA ALA A 135 5.71 -4.14 -5.07
C ALA A 135 4.81 -3.20 -5.89
N LEU A 136 4.68 -1.93 -5.52
CA LEU A 136 3.96 -0.93 -6.31
C LEU A 136 4.68 -0.60 -7.62
N LEU A 137 6.01 -0.50 -7.61
CA LEU A 137 6.81 -0.32 -8.82
C LEU A 137 6.58 -1.47 -9.79
N HIS A 138 6.65 -2.71 -9.32
CA HIS A 138 6.33 -3.90 -10.13
C HIS A 138 4.89 -3.87 -10.66
N ALA A 139 3.94 -3.35 -9.88
CA ALA A 139 2.56 -3.18 -10.32
C ALA A 139 2.46 -2.21 -11.51
N PHE A 140 3.17 -1.08 -11.46
CA PHE A 140 3.22 -0.12 -12.56
C PHE A 140 3.91 -0.68 -13.80
N GLU A 141 5.03 -1.38 -13.61
CA GLU A 141 5.78 -2.01 -14.69
C GLU A 141 4.98 -3.09 -15.41
N SER A 142 4.17 -3.87 -14.68
CA SER A 142 3.31 -4.92 -15.24
C SER A 142 2.33 -4.42 -16.31
N ARG A 143 2.05 -3.11 -16.32
CA ARG A 143 1.18 -2.44 -17.29
C ARG A 143 1.87 -1.35 -18.10
N ASN A 144 3.19 -1.28 -18.11
CA ASN A 144 3.93 -0.20 -18.78
C ASN A 144 3.46 1.20 -18.35
N ILE A 145 3.11 1.36 -17.07
CA ILE A 145 2.79 2.67 -16.50
C ILE A 145 4.10 3.37 -16.16
N LYS A 146 4.27 4.59 -16.66
CA LYS A 146 5.45 5.43 -16.41
C LYS A 146 5.08 6.65 -15.57
N PRO A 147 6.05 7.23 -14.85
CA PRO A 147 5.88 8.55 -14.25
C PRO A 147 5.50 9.63 -15.27
#